data_AF-A0A821P6R0-F1
#
_entry.id   AF-A0A821P6R0-F1
#
_cell.length_a   1.000
_cell.length_b   1.000
_cell.length_c   1.000
_cell.angle_alpha   90.00
_cell.angle_beta   90.00
_cell.angle_gamma   90.00
#
_symmetry.space_group_name_H-M   'P 1'
#
loop_
_entity.id
_entity.type
_entity.pdbx_description
1 polymer ?
#
loop_
_entity_poly.entity_id
_entity_poly.type
_entity_poly.pdbx_seq_one_letter_code
_entity_poly.pdbx_strand_id
1 'polypeptide(L)'
;MFSNRRIKKRSNRLCCFIIILFIFFLLILKYVYKLSPFYPSQSKNCSQLCPYSSILSNDTLQFDSTHFIRHFPDFVCPQNFRNLADWVYGWPNQFREHLKQTTNQGIKIAPCLPPGSIIYVRIWVINEFFDQVYPHLQNKFVLVTGEGDLSSPIHMEILESSNSKIIHWFGQNGQYDVSRSKKFTHIPIGINCYEMADAIQNVYSQQQNHTIPSIFNEFDEPSSYIQPQDVSHRALTTKIKKENLVLINFDKGTDKSGLRSRIWKSMCTSKNRANYTFIKCIGKPGGVQIEELPKLYERNRQYPFWLSPRGNGIDCHRTWEALYLDIIPIVWNNSLNVLYENLPVLIINGYEELNEKFLYEKLNEISKKKLSKNNVYQYEKLRNAYWRRLILNKSRHRNKKSLHQRTKRCWSAKSTVNWKQFLSH
;
A
#
# COMPACT_ATOMS: atom_id res chain seq x y z
N MET A 1 45.94 42.89 -70.18
CA MET A 1 45.79 41.57 -69.52
C MET A 1 46.01 41.54 -67.99
N PHE A 2 46.23 42.68 -67.29
CA PHE A 2 46.53 42.70 -65.85
C PHE A 2 45.35 43.07 -64.90
N SER A 3 44.19 43.47 -65.44
CA SER A 3 43.02 43.88 -64.62
C SER A 3 42.21 42.68 -64.05
N ASN A 4 42.08 41.59 -64.81
CA ASN A 4 41.21 40.46 -64.44
C ASN A 4 41.74 39.54 -63.31
N ARG A 5 43.05 39.55 -63.01
CA ARG A 5 43.62 38.70 -61.95
C ARG A 5 43.42 39.25 -60.53
N ARG A 6 43.31 40.57 -60.36
CA ARG A 6 43.09 41.19 -59.03
C ARG A 6 41.63 41.05 -58.56
N ILE A 7 40.67 41.11 -59.47
CA ILE A 7 39.24 40.96 -59.16
C ILE A 7 38.92 39.51 -58.73
N LYS A 8 39.49 38.52 -59.42
CA LYS A 8 39.31 37.08 -59.07
C LYS A 8 39.90 36.72 -57.69
N LYS A 9 41.07 37.29 -57.33
CA LYS A 9 41.68 37.11 -55.99
C LYS A 9 40.89 37.80 -54.87
N ARG A 10 40.30 38.97 -55.11
CA ARG A 10 39.42 39.66 -54.15
C ARG A 10 38.10 38.90 -53.93
N SER A 11 37.50 38.38 -55.01
CA SER A 11 36.29 37.56 -54.93
C SER A 11 36.49 36.26 -54.15
N ASN A 12 37.60 35.53 -54.40
CA ASN A 12 37.91 34.31 -53.63
C ASN A 12 38.18 34.59 -52.14
N ARG A 13 38.83 35.71 -51.79
CA ARG A 13 39.02 36.09 -50.38
C ARG A 13 37.71 36.45 -49.69
N LEU A 14 36.82 37.16 -50.39
CA LEU A 14 35.50 37.50 -49.85
C LEU A 14 34.64 36.24 -49.65
N CYS A 15 34.70 35.31 -50.60
CA CYS A 15 33.98 34.03 -50.51
C CYS A 15 34.50 33.16 -49.34
N CYS A 16 35.82 33.06 -49.16
CA CYS A 16 36.41 32.38 -48.00
C CYS A 16 36.01 33.06 -46.67
N PHE A 17 35.95 34.39 -46.63
CA PHE A 17 35.56 35.11 -45.41
C PHE A 17 34.08 34.87 -45.06
N ILE A 18 33.20 34.79 -46.06
CA ILE A 18 31.78 34.47 -45.88
C ILE A 18 31.60 33.02 -45.39
N ILE A 19 32.37 32.07 -45.94
CA ILE A 19 32.32 30.66 -45.51
C ILE A 19 32.79 30.52 -44.06
N ILE A 20 33.86 31.22 -43.67
CA ILE A 20 34.37 31.20 -42.28
C ILE A 20 33.34 31.81 -41.33
N LEU A 21 32.72 32.93 -41.70
CA LEU A 21 31.63 33.54 -40.92
C LEU A 21 30.42 32.60 -40.78
N PHE A 22 30.07 31.86 -41.83
CA PHE A 22 28.96 30.90 -41.80
C PHE A 22 29.28 29.70 -40.89
N ILE A 23 30.51 29.17 -40.95
CA ILE A 23 30.95 28.09 -40.05
C ILE A 23 30.99 28.57 -38.60
N PHE A 24 31.48 29.79 -38.35
CA PHE A 24 31.50 30.37 -37.01
C PHE A 24 30.07 30.60 -36.48
N PHE A 25 29.16 31.06 -37.34
CA PHE A 25 27.74 31.20 -37.02
C PHE A 25 27.08 29.84 -36.72
N LEU A 26 27.38 28.78 -37.48
CA LEU A 26 26.91 27.42 -37.21
C LEU A 26 27.47 26.85 -35.90
N LEU A 27 28.73 27.14 -35.57
CA LEU A 27 29.34 26.74 -34.30
C LEU A 27 28.74 27.51 -33.12
N ILE A 28 28.49 28.81 -33.27
CA ILE A 28 27.75 29.61 -32.28
C ILE A 28 26.33 29.09 -32.13
N LEU A 29 25.60 28.80 -33.21
CA LEU A 29 24.28 28.18 -33.14
C LEU A 29 24.33 26.85 -32.40
N LYS A 30 25.29 25.97 -32.73
CA LYS A 30 25.46 24.68 -32.06
C LYS A 30 25.84 24.83 -30.58
N TYR A 31 26.61 25.85 -30.23
CA TYR A 31 27.00 26.17 -28.85
C TYR A 31 25.87 26.82 -28.06
N VAL A 32 25.10 27.72 -28.68
CA VAL A 32 23.87 28.33 -28.13
C VAL A 32 22.78 27.29 -27.94
N TYR A 33 22.61 26.33 -28.86
CA TYR A 33 21.71 25.18 -28.67
C TYR A 33 22.18 24.22 -27.56
N LYS A 34 23.49 24.20 -27.24
CA LYS A 34 24.04 23.37 -26.17
C LYS A 34 24.02 24.08 -24.80
N LEU A 35 24.04 25.42 -24.79
CA LEU A 35 24.00 26.26 -23.58
C LEU A 35 22.60 26.78 -23.24
N SER A 36 21.68 26.79 -24.19
CA SER A 36 20.28 27.12 -23.97
C SER A 36 19.48 25.82 -24.02
N PRO A 37 19.24 25.16 -22.88
CA PRO A 37 18.14 24.22 -22.84
C PRO A 37 16.89 25.08 -22.99
N PHE A 38 16.41 25.21 -24.23
CA PHE A 38 15.13 25.81 -24.54
C PHE A 38 14.05 24.88 -23.97
N TYR A 39 13.86 24.93 -22.64
CA TYR A 39 12.71 24.36 -21.96
C TYR A 39 11.55 25.32 -22.27
N PRO A 40 10.58 24.92 -23.11
CA PRO A 40 9.38 25.71 -23.26
C PRO A 40 8.76 25.81 -21.86
N SER A 41 8.42 27.03 -21.45
CA SER A 41 7.65 27.41 -20.26
C SER A 41 6.80 26.31 -19.62
N GLN A 42 7.40 25.37 -18.88
CA GLN A 42 6.68 24.26 -18.25
C GLN A 42 5.78 24.74 -17.09
N SER A 43 6.04 25.94 -16.53
CA SER A 43 5.34 26.42 -15.34
C SER A 43 3.84 26.70 -15.54
N LYS A 44 3.39 27.08 -16.74
CA LYS A 44 1.94 27.26 -17.02
C LYS A 44 1.19 25.96 -17.31
N ASN A 45 1.89 24.90 -17.75
CA ASN A 45 1.27 23.59 -18.03
C ASN A 45 1.18 22.71 -16.78
N CYS A 46 2.14 22.80 -15.85
CA CYS A 46 2.14 21.96 -14.65
C CYS A 46 0.91 22.15 -13.76
N SER A 47 0.35 23.37 -13.68
CA SER A 47 -0.88 23.64 -12.91
C SER A 47 -2.13 22.97 -13.49
N GLN A 48 -2.13 22.64 -14.79
CA GLN A 48 -3.25 21.98 -15.46
C GLN A 48 -3.09 20.45 -15.48
N LEU A 49 -1.88 19.94 -15.26
CA LEU A 49 -1.52 18.52 -15.25
C LEU A 49 -1.65 17.89 -13.87
N CYS A 50 -2.51 18.45 -13.03
CA CYS A 50 -2.67 18.11 -11.62
C CYS A 50 -3.96 17.29 -11.45
N PRO A 51 -4.01 16.01 -11.88
CA PRO A 51 -5.20 15.21 -11.70
C PRO A 51 -5.36 14.90 -10.21
N TYR A 52 -6.56 15.17 -9.72
CA TYR A 52 -7.12 14.83 -8.42
C TYR A 52 -6.29 13.79 -7.64
N SER A 53 -5.61 14.25 -6.61
CA SER A 53 -5.49 13.44 -5.40
C SER A 53 -6.77 13.66 -4.60
N SER A 54 -7.51 12.59 -4.33
CA SER A 54 -8.76 12.60 -3.56
C SER A 54 -8.71 13.57 -2.37
N ILE A 55 -9.68 14.50 -2.31
CA ILE A 55 -9.95 15.22 -1.06
C ILE A 55 -10.74 14.26 -0.20
N LEU A 56 -10.06 13.64 0.77
CA LEU A 56 -10.71 12.89 1.83
C LEU A 56 -11.39 13.92 2.75
N SER A 57 -12.72 14.01 2.70
CA SER A 57 -13.50 14.70 3.72
C SER A 57 -14.30 13.67 4.50
N ASN A 58 -14.06 13.63 5.81
CA ASN A 58 -14.69 12.84 6.88
C ASN A 58 -15.70 11.78 6.38
N ASP A 59 -15.18 10.64 5.94
CA ASP A 59 -15.87 9.34 5.82
C ASP A 59 -16.54 8.97 4.48
N THR A 60 -16.48 9.83 3.46
CA THR A 60 -16.91 9.45 2.09
C THR A 60 -15.93 9.88 1.01
N LEU A 61 -15.68 8.96 0.07
CA LEU A 61 -14.89 9.22 -1.13
C LEU A 61 -15.88 9.26 -2.31
N GLN A 62 -16.20 10.46 -2.78
CA GLN A 62 -17.12 10.63 -3.90
C GLN A 62 -16.36 10.38 -5.22
N PHE A 63 -16.60 9.23 -5.81
CA PHE A 63 -16.29 8.98 -7.22
C PHE A 63 -17.48 9.44 -8.07
N ASP A 64 -17.25 9.74 -9.35
CA ASP A 64 -18.29 10.12 -10.33
C ASP A 64 -19.22 8.94 -10.69
N SER A 65 -19.43 8.01 -9.76
CA SER A 65 -20.31 6.86 -9.90
C SER A 65 -21.60 7.11 -9.12
N THR A 66 -22.69 6.50 -9.57
CA THR A 66 -24.01 6.52 -8.92
C THR A 66 -24.04 5.82 -7.55
N HIS A 67 -22.90 5.41 -7.00
CA HIS A 67 -22.77 4.60 -5.79
C HIS A 67 -21.86 5.31 -4.77
N PHE A 68 -22.43 5.66 -3.62
CA PHE A 68 -21.62 6.10 -2.47
C PHE A 68 -20.93 4.88 -1.87
N ILE A 69 -19.59 4.88 -1.85
CA ILE A 69 -18.81 3.87 -1.16
C ILE A 69 -18.29 4.48 0.15
N ARG A 70 -18.72 3.92 1.28
CA ARG A 70 -18.20 4.30 2.59
C ARG A 70 -16.73 3.89 2.69
N HIS A 71 -15.86 4.84 3.02
CA HIS A 71 -14.43 4.62 3.08
C HIS A 71 -13.98 4.65 4.54
N PHE A 72 -13.16 3.68 4.93
CA PHE A 72 -12.66 3.57 6.30
C PHE A 72 -11.19 3.95 6.42
N PRO A 73 -10.87 5.22 6.73
CA PRO A 73 -9.51 5.73 6.69
C PRO A 73 -8.61 5.22 7.83
N ASP A 74 -9.16 4.61 8.87
CA ASP A 74 -8.38 4.17 10.04
C ASP A 74 -7.72 2.81 9.84
N PHE A 75 -8.28 1.99 8.96
CA PHE A 75 -7.76 0.67 8.66
C PHE A 75 -6.53 0.74 7.76
N VAL A 76 -5.61 -0.19 7.99
CA VAL A 76 -4.55 -0.46 7.04
C VAL A 76 -5.18 -1.09 5.79
N CYS A 77 -5.07 -0.41 4.67
CA CYS A 77 -5.52 -0.92 3.37
C CYS A 77 -4.69 -0.31 2.23
N PRO A 78 -4.64 -0.96 1.06
CA PRO A 78 -3.88 -0.47 -0.09
C PRO A 78 -4.35 0.91 -0.57
N GLN A 79 -5.68 1.14 -0.55
CA GLN A 79 -6.30 2.41 -0.97
C GLN A 79 -5.81 3.58 -0.12
N ASN A 80 -5.57 3.36 1.18
CA ASN A 80 -5.10 4.41 2.08
C ASN A 80 -3.66 4.84 1.79
N PHE A 81 -2.81 3.92 1.34
CA PHE A 81 -1.47 4.24 0.85
C PHE A 81 -1.50 4.98 -0.48
N ARG A 82 -2.39 4.60 -1.39
CA ARG A 82 -2.63 5.29 -2.66
C ARG A 82 -3.15 6.72 -2.43
N ASN A 83 -4.14 6.86 -1.57
CA ASN A 83 -4.67 8.15 -1.13
C ASN A 83 -3.61 8.97 -0.38
N LEU A 84 -2.46 8.37 0.00
CA LEU A 84 -1.28 9.05 0.54
C LEU A 84 -0.30 9.60 -0.51
N ALA A 85 -0.53 9.40 -1.80
CA ALA A 85 0.36 9.94 -2.82
C ALA A 85 0.12 11.43 -3.13
N ASP A 86 1.16 12.12 -3.58
CA ASP A 86 1.04 13.37 -4.35
C ASP A 86 0.64 13.06 -5.81
N TRP A 87 1.00 11.87 -6.32
CA TRP A 87 0.61 11.37 -7.65
C TRP A 87 0.49 9.85 -7.68
N VAL A 88 -0.51 9.34 -8.40
CA VAL A 88 -0.80 7.91 -8.56
C VAL A 88 -0.59 7.51 -10.01
N TYR A 89 0.34 6.59 -10.32
CA TYR A 89 0.53 6.01 -11.64
C TYR A 89 -0.16 4.64 -11.74
N GLY A 90 -0.94 4.43 -12.79
CA GLY A 90 -1.72 3.20 -12.98
C GLY A 90 -2.91 3.10 -12.03
N TRP A 91 -3.79 4.10 -12.04
CA TRP A 91 -4.97 4.12 -11.15
C TRP A 91 -5.72 2.78 -11.20
N PRO A 92 -5.99 2.13 -10.06
CA PRO A 92 -6.71 0.86 -10.02
C PRO A 92 -8.18 1.06 -10.36
N ASN A 93 -8.72 0.20 -11.20
CA ASN A 93 -10.15 0.16 -11.52
C ASN A 93 -10.94 -0.85 -10.68
N GLN A 94 -10.33 -1.40 -9.62
CA GLN A 94 -10.86 -2.53 -8.86
C GLN A 94 -12.26 -2.26 -8.26
N PHE A 95 -12.57 -1.01 -7.95
CA PHE A 95 -13.84 -0.60 -7.34
C PHE A 95 -14.69 0.29 -8.25
N ARG A 96 -14.47 0.21 -9.58
CA ARG A 96 -15.17 1.04 -10.58
C ARG A 96 -15.08 2.54 -10.28
N GLU A 97 -13.96 2.95 -9.70
CA GLU A 97 -13.62 4.34 -9.44
C GLU A 97 -13.47 5.06 -10.79
N HIS A 98 -14.38 5.98 -11.12
CA HIS A 98 -14.29 6.78 -12.34
C HIS A 98 -13.45 8.03 -12.09
N LEU A 99 -12.35 8.16 -12.84
CA LEU A 99 -11.53 9.36 -12.87
C LEU A 99 -11.96 10.26 -14.02
N LYS A 100 -12.19 11.55 -13.73
CA LYS A 100 -12.43 12.58 -14.77
C LYS A 100 -11.22 12.82 -15.68
N GLN A 101 -10.01 12.58 -15.16
CA GLN A 101 -8.76 12.73 -15.90
C GLN A 101 -7.81 11.58 -15.57
N THR A 102 -7.16 11.01 -16.59
CA THR A 102 -6.24 9.88 -16.41
C THR A 102 -4.92 10.34 -15.79
N THR A 103 -4.37 9.54 -14.88
CA THR A 103 -3.09 9.83 -14.24
C THR A 103 -1.88 9.23 -14.98
N ASN A 104 -2.11 8.60 -16.14
CA ASN A 104 -1.10 7.83 -16.88
C ASN A 104 -0.28 8.67 -17.87
N GLN A 105 -0.48 9.99 -17.95
CA GLN A 105 0.38 10.88 -18.75
C GLN A 105 1.72 11.15 -18.03
N GLY A 106 2.41 10.08 -17.60
CA GLY A 106 3.55 10.15 -16.70
C GLY A 106 4.69 11.02 -17.19
N ILE A 107 5.01 10.98 -18.49
CA ILE A 107 6.05 11.82 -19.12
C ILE A 107 5.76 13.32 -18.95
N LYS A 108 4.47 13.72 -19.01
CA LYS A 108 4.09 15.14 -18.84
C LYS A 108 4.07 15.56 -17.37
N ILE A 109 3.70 14.65 -16.48
CA ILE A 109 3.56 14.93 -15.04
C ILE A 109 4.91 14.88 -14.32
N ALA A 110 5.78 13.93 -14.67
CA ALA A 110 7.05 13.67 -13.98
C ALA A 110 7.95 14.91 -13.81
N PRO A 111 8.12 15.80 -14.82
CA PRO A 111 8.89 17.04 -14.67
C PRO A 111 8.28 18.03 -13.66
N CYS A 112 6.97 17.96 -13.43
CA CYS A 112 6.24 18.90 -12.57
C CYS A 112 6.25 18.51 -11.08
N LEU A 113 6.70 17.31 -10.72
CA LEU A 113 6.62 16.83 -9.34
C LEU A 113 7.66 17.51 -8.45
N PRO A 114 7.23 18.14 -7.33
CA PRO A 114 8.15 18.77 -6.38
C PRO A 114 9.16 17.78 -5.77
N PRO A 115 10.32 18.26 -5.29
CA PRO A 115 11.21 17.46 -4.45
C PRO A 115 10.49 16.86 -3.24
N GLY A 116 10.77 15.59 -2.98
CA GLY A 116 10.19 14.83 -1.88
C GLY A 116 8.73 14.44 -2.07
N SER A 117 8.19 14.51 -3.29
CA SER A 117 6.83 14.04 -3.60
C SER A 117 6.68 12.56 -3.29
N ILE A 118 5.48 12.16 -2.87
CA ILE A 118 5.09 10.76 -2.72
C ILE A 118 4.46 10.30 -4.04
N ILE A 119 5.08 9.33 -4.71
CA ILE A 119 4.56 8.73 -5.92
C ILE A 119 4.06 7.34 -5.57
N TYR A 120 2.77 7.08 -5.78
CA TYR A 120 2.23 5.74 -5.71
C TYR A 120 2.18 5.13 -7.10
N VAL A 121 2.67 3.91 -7.25
CA VAL A 121 2.62 3.16 -8.50
C VAL A 121 1.92 1.83 -8.24
N ARG A 122 0.82 1.57 -8.95
CA ARG A 122 0.17 0.26 -8.88
C ARG A 122 1.17 -0.80 -9.34
N ILE A 123 1.32 -1.88 -8.58
CA ILE A 123 2.40 -2.84 -8.79
C ILE A 123 2.37 -3.54 -10.16
N TRP A 124 1.24 -3.54 -10.86
CA TRP A 124 1.13 -4.14 -12.20
C TRP A 124 1.75 -3.30 -13.33
N VAL A 125 1.94 -2.00 -13.11
CA VAL A 125 2.51 -1.06 -14.11
C VAL A 125 3.90 -0.55 -13.72
N ILE A 126 4.53 -1.19 -12.74
CA ILE A 126 5.79 -0.72 -12.16
C ILE A 126 6.96 -0.79 -13.16
N ASN A 127 7.01 -1.81 -14.04
CA ASN A 127 8.05 -1.91 -15.08
C ASN A 127 7.89 -0.77 -16.08
N GLU A 128 6.66 -0.56 -16.57
CA GLU A 128 6.32 0.56 -17.46
C GLU A 128 6.67 1.91 -16.81
N PHE A 129 6.43 2.07 -15.52
CA PHE A 129 6.84 3.28 -14.78
C PHE A 129 8.35 3.48 -14.82
N PHE A 130 9.15 2.44 -14.56
CA PHE A 130 10.61 2.56 -14.60
C PHE A 130 11.16 2.76 -16.02
N ASP A 131 10.52 2.18 -17.03
CA ASP A 131 10.94 2.31 -18.42
C ASP A 131 10.56 3.67 -19.02
N GLN A 132 9.32 4.12 -18.78
CA GLN A 132 8.71 5.24 -19.50
C GLN A 132 8.59 6.53 -18.69
N VAL A 133 8.59 6.46 -17.35
CA VAL A 133 8.33 7.63 -16.49
C VAL A 133 9.55 8.02 -15.68
N TYR A 134 10.20 7.06 -15.03
CA TYR A 134 11.35 7.29 -14.16
C TYR A 134 12.50 8.10 -14.80
N PRO A 135 12.83 7.92 -16.09
CA PRO A 135 13.85 8.76 -16.76
C PRO A 135 13.50 10.25 -16.73
N HIS A 136 12.22 10.60 -16.80
CA HIS A 136 11.72 11.98 -16.87
C HIS A 136 11.53 12.64 -15.50
N LEU A 137 11.59 11.89 -14.40
CA LEU A 137 11.54 12.46 -13.05
C LEU A 137 12.79 13.30 -12.79
N GLN A 138 12.62 14.57 -12.43
CA GLN A 138 13.76 15.46 -12.16
C GLN A 138 14.19 15.43 -10.69
N ASN A 139 13.21 15.29 -9.80
CA ASN A 139 13.42 15.42 -8.37
C ASN A 139 13.42 14.07 -7.66
N LYS A 140 14.10 14.00 -6.52
CA LYS A 140 14.04 12.84 -5.64
C LYS A 140 12.65 12.69 -5.03
N PHE A 141 12.16 11.46 -4.87
CA PHE A 141 10.78 11.17 -4.47
C PHE A 141 10.70 9.95 -3.53
N VAL A 142 9.60 9.84 -2.80
CA VAL A 142 9.23 8.63 -2.05
C VAL A 142 8.37 7.76 -2.95
N LEU A 143 8.73 6.49 -3.12
CA LEU A 143 7.97 5.52 -3.90
C LEU A 143 7.08 4.68 -2.98
N VAL A 144 5.82 4.51 -3.35
CA VAL A 144 4.88 3.59 -2.70
C VAL A 144 4.32 2.66 -3.76
N THR A 145 4.29 1.35 -3.50
CA THR A 145 3.72 0.38 -4.45
C THR A 145 2.79 -0.59 -3.76
N GLY A 146 1.63 -0.83 -4.34
CA GLY A 146 0.61 -1.73 -3.80
C GLY A 146 -0.47 -2.11 -4.81
N GLU A 147 -1.59 -2.60 -4.29
CA GLU A 147 -2.79 -2.99 -5.05
C GLU A 147 -2.52 -4.06 -6.12
N GLY A 148 -1.84 -5.12 -5.68
CA GLY A 148 -1.63 -6.33 -6.43
C GLY A 148 -0.86 -7.38 -5.64
N ASP A 149 -0.73 -8.56 -6.25
CA ASP A 149 -0.15 -9.75 -5.62
C ASP A 149 1.37 -9.91 -5.89
N LEU A 150 1.94 -9.01 -6.70
CA LEU A 150 3.36 -9.03 -7.05
C LEU A 150 4.23 -8.51 -5.91
N SER A 151 5.46 -9.02 -5.85
CA SER A 151 6.45 -8.58 -4.87
C SER A 151 6.93 -7.16 -5.13
N SER A 152 7.17 -6.41 -4.05
CA SER A 152 7.90 -5.14 -4.07
C SER A 152 8.95 -5.14 -2.96
N PRO A 153 10.18 -4.62 -3.16
CA PRO A 153 10.61 -3.88 -4.34
C PRO A 153 10.86 -4.83 -5.52
N ILE A 154 10.85 -4.25 -6.70
CA ILE A 154 11.50 -4.80 -7.88
C ILE A 154 12.60 -3.81 -8.31
N HIS A 155 13.44 -4.13 -9.28
CA HIS A 155 14.49 -3.20 -9.73
C HIS A 155 15.42 -2.71 -8.61
N MET A 156 15.99 -3.65 -7.85
CA MET A 156 16.93 -3.34 -6.75
C MET A 156 18.14 -2.54 -7.24
N GLU A 157 18.57 -2.78 -8.48
CA GLU A 157 19.63 -2.04 -9.15
C GLU A 157 19.32 -0.55 -9.26
N ILE A 158 18.05 -0.17 -9.47
CA ILE A 158 17.62 1.23 -9.53
C ILE A 158 17.53 1.82 -8.12
N LEU A 159 17.04 1.05 -7.14
CA LEU A 159 16.91 1.50 -5.75
C LEU A 159 18.28 1.79 -5.11
N GLU A 160 19.24 0.88 -5.31
CA GLU A 160 20.57 0.93 -4.68
C GLU A 160 21.60 1.75 -5.48
N SER A 161 21.28 2.15 -6.72
CA SER A 161 22.16 3.02 -7.51
C SER A 161 22.54 4.31 -6.76
N SER A 162 23.80 4.75 -6.92
CA SER A 162 24.27 6.05 -6.43
C SER A 162 23.48 7.22 -7.03
N ASN A 163 22.96 7.04 -8.25
CA ASN A 163 22.15 8.01 -8.98
C ASN A 163 20.63 7.81 -8.77
N SER A 164 20.23 6.97 -7.83
CA SER A 164 18.82 6.72 -7.55
C SER A 164 18.08 8.00 -7.16
N LYS A 165 16.93 8.23 -7.81
CA LYS A 165 16.01 9.31 -7.47
C LYS A 165 15.05 8.90 -6.33
N ILE A 166 15.10 7.66 -5.88
CA ILE A 166 14.23 7.15 -4.82
C ILE A 166 14.84 7.50 -3.45
N ILE A 167 14.12 8.29 -2.66
CA ILE A 167 14.45 8.63 -1.27
C ILE A 167 14.24 7.40 -0.38
N HIS A 168 13.07 6.78 -0.53
CA HIS A 168 12.65 5.58 0.19
C HIS A 168 11.53 4.90 -0.60
N TRP A 169 11.47 3.58 -0.58
CA TRP A 169 10.44 2.77 -1.23
C TRP A 169 9.67 1.96 -0.17
N PHE A 170 8.37 2.20 -0.10
CA PHE A 170 7.42 1.41 0.66
C PHE A 170 6.67 0.44 -0.26
N GLY A 171 6.78 -0.87 -0.02
CA GLY A 171 6.21 -1.89 -0.92
C GLY A 171 5.41 -2.98 -0.21
N GLN A 172 4.32 -3.43 -0.82
CA GLN A 172 3.54 -4.59 -0.37
C GLN A 172 4.12 -5.90 -0.92
N ASN A 173 3.77 -7.03 -0.30
CA ASN A 173 4.05 -8.39 -0.78
C ASN A 173 5.53 -8.73 -1.02
N GLY A 174 6.44 -8.00 -0.38
CA GLY A 174 7.86 -8.10 -0.71
C GLY A 174 8.53 -9.40 -0.26
N GLN A 175 9.02 -10.16 -1.23
CA GLN A 175 9.81 -11.38 -1.04
C GLN A 175 11.31 -11.10 -0.80
N TYR A 176 11.64 -9.84 -0.52
CA TYR A 176 12.98 -9.34 -0.33
C TYR A 176 13.33 -9.22 1.17
N ASP A 177 14.55 -9.59 1.52
CA ASP A 177 15.10 -9.40 2.85
C ASP A 177 15.45 -7.92 3.06
N VAL A 178 14.70 -7.25 3.94
CA VAL A 178 14.84 -5.81 4.24
C VAL A 178 16.21 -5.44 4.80
N SER A 179 16.96 -6.40 5.38
CA SER A 179 18.31 -6.12 5.91
C SER A 179 19.28 -5.64 4.82
N ARG A 180 18.97 -5.96 3.55
CA ARG A 180 19.81 -5.67 2.39
C ARG A 180 19.66 -4.25 1.85
N SER A 181 18.65 -3.47 2.31
CA SER A 181 18.47 -2.08 1.88
C SER A 181 17.98 -1.17 3.00
N LYS A 182 18.67 -0.04 3.21
CA LYS A 182 18.21 1.03 4.12
C LYS A 182 17.13 1.93 3.49
N LYS A 183 16.87 1.77 2.19
CA LYS A 183 15.91 2.57 1.41
C LYS A 183 14.59 1.85 1.15
N PHE A 184 14.40 0.64 1.67
CA PHE A 184 13.17 -0.13 1.48
C PHE A 184 12.47 -0.42 2.81
N THR A 185 11.13 -0.45 2.80
CA THR A 185 10.33 -0.90 3.93
C THR A 185 9.09 -1.63 3.43
N HIS A 186 8.87 -2.85 3.95
CA HIS A 186 7.60 -3.54 3.73
C HIS A 186 6.47 -2.70 4.33
N ILE A 187 5.40 -2.54 3.56
CA ILE A 187 4.13 -2.07 4.07
C ILE A 187 3.09 -3.18 3.95
N PRO A 188 2.15 -3.24 4.91
CA PRO A 188 1.13 -4.28 4.94
C PRO A 188 0.16 -4.20 3.76
N ILE A 189 -0.34 -5.35 3.31
CA ILE A 189 -1.48 -5.41 2.39
C ILE A 189 -2.77 -4.94 3.07
N GLY A 190 -2.89 -5.16 4.39
CA GLY A 190 -4.05 -4.73 5.16
C GLY A 190 -5.33 -5.48 4.78
N ILE A 191 -6.48 -4.82 4.90
CA ILE A 191 -7.79 -5.31 4.45
C ILE A 191 -8.30 -4.47 3.26
N ASN A 192 -9.43 -4.84 2.66
CA ASN A 192 -10.13 -3.89 1.80
C ASN A 192 -10.77 -2.79 2.65
N CYS A 193 -10.60 -1.53 2.25
CA CYS A 193 -11.13 -0.34 2.90
C CYS A 193 -12.63 -0.10 2.73
N TYR A 194 -13.36 -1.10 2.23
CA TYR A 194 -14.78 -1.05 1.94
C TYR A 194 -15.50 -2.16 2.70
N GLU A 195 -15.80 -3.30 2.07
CA GLU A 195 -16.66 -4.33 2.65
C GLU A 195 -16.04 -5.03 3.86
N MET A 196 -14.73 -5.29 3.84
CA MET A 196 -14.05 -5.90 4.99
C MET A 196 -13.99 -4.95 6.19
N ALA A 197 -13.64 -3.69 5.93
CA ALA A 197 -13.56 -2.67 6.98
C ALA A 197 -14.93 -2.38 7.59
N ASP A 198 -15.98 -2.22 6.76
CA ASP A 198 -17.36 -2.07 7.22
C ASP A 198 -17.79 -3.27 8.06
N ALA A 199 -17.52 -4.48 7.60
CA ALA A 199 -17.90 -5.67 8.32
C ALA A 199 -17.19 -5.83 9.67
N ILE A 200 -15.91 -5.48 9.76
CA ILE A 200 -15.18 -5.45 11.04
C ILE A 200 -15.79 -4.39 11.97
N GLN A 201 -16.10 -3.20 11.45
CA GLN A 201 -16.75 -2.17 12.27
C GLN A 201 -18.12 -2.65 12.78
N ASN A 202 -18.92 -3.31 11.93
CA ASN A 202 -20.23 -3.84 12.27
C ASN A 202 -20.19 -4.93 13.35
N VAL A 203 -19.17 -5.80 13.32
CA VAL A 203 -18.91 -6.80 14.38
C VAL A 203 -18.79 -6.11 15.75
N TYR A 204 -18.03 -5.01 15.83
CA TYR A 204 -17.82 -4.32 17.09
C TYR A 204 -18.97 -3.40 17.50
N SER A 205 -19.68 -2.78 16.55
CA SER A 205 -20.83 -1.93 16.86
C SER A 205 -22.03 -2.70 17.41
N GLN A 206 -22.12 -4.00 17.11
CA GLN A 206 -23.17 -4.89 17.62
C GLN A 206 -22.91 -5.40 19.05
N GLN A 207 -21.71 -5.21 19.61
CA GLN A 207 -21.41 -5.64 20.99
C GLN A 207 -22.00 -4.65 22.00
N GLN A 208 -22.59 -5.15 23.09
CA GLN A 208 -23.25 -4.31 24.10
C GLN A 208 -22.27 -3.27 24.69
N ASN A 209 -22.74 -2.02 24.78
CA ASN A 209 -22.01 -0.75 24.91
C ASN A 209 -21.53 -0.19 23.55
N HIS A 210 -22.37 0.69 22.97
CA HIS A 210 -22.26 1.34 21.65
C HIS A 210 -20.94 2.12 21.37
N THR A 211 -19.92 2.00 22.20
CA THR A 211 -18.60 2.58 21.98
C THR A 211 -17.81 1.73 21.01
N ILE A 212 -17.78 2.16 19.75
CA ILE A 212 -16.82 1.71 18.74
C ILE A 212 -15.40 1.82 19.34
N PRO A 213 -14.60 0.74 19.36
CA PRO A 213 -13.32 0.77 20.07
C PRO A 213 -12.34 1.77 19.46
N SER A 214 -11.40 2.27 20.27
CA SER A 214 -10.48 3.38 19.92
C SER A 214 -9.62 3.13 18.68
N ILE A 215 -9.50 1.87 18.26
CA ILE A 215 -8.93 1.46 16.96
C ILE A 215 -9.47 2.27 15.77
N PHE A 216 -10.72 2.76 15.82
CA PHE A 216 -11.41 3.37 14.68
C PHE A 216 -11.58 4.90 14.76
N ASN A 217 -11.00 5.57 15.77
CA ASN A 217 -11.41 6.94 16.11
C ASN A 217 -10.39 8.06 15.81
N GLU A 218 -9.27 7.82 15.14
CA GLU A 218 -8.27 8.89 14.99
C GLU A 218 -7.40 8.77 13.74
N PHE A 219 -7.43 9.84 12.95
CA PHE A 219 -6.57 10.05 11.80
C PHE A 219 -5.38 10.92 12.22
N ASP A 220 -4.26 10.28 12.53
CA ASP A 220 -2.92 10.88 12.73
C ASP A 220 -2.49 11.34 14.15
N GLU A 221 -3.31 11.16 15.21
CA GLU A 221 -2.82 11.35 16.59
C GLU A 221 -2.14 10.08 17.14
N PRO A 222 -0.98 10.21 17.83
CA PRO A 222 -0.36 9.11 18.56
C PRO A 222 -1.16 8.82 19.84
N SER A 223 -2.30 8.17 19.71
CA SER A 223 -2.98 7.56 20.86
C SER A 223 -2.51 6.13 21.09
N SER A 224 -2.59 5.71 22.36
CA SER A 224 -2.46 4.32 22.75
C SER A 224 -3.61 3.52 22.13
N TYR A 225 -3.31 2.77 21.08
CA TYR A 225 -4.25 1.77 20.56
C TYR A 225 -4.50 0.71 21.63
N ILE A 226 -5.77 0.39 21.87
CA ILE A 226 -6.17 -0.74 22.71
C ILE A 226 -6.97 -1.69 21.83
N GLN A 227 -6.45 -2.90 21.61
CA GLN A 227 -7.20 -3.95 20.91
C GLN A 227 -8.39 -4.34 21.78
N PRO A 228 -9.58 -4.59 21.23
CA PRO A 228 -10.56 -5.44 21.90
C PRO A 228 -9.89 -6.78 22.22
N GLN A 229 -9.90 -7.22 23.48
CA GLN A 229 -9.22 -8.44 23.94
C GLN A 229 -10.20 -9.55 24.30
N ASP A 230 -11.41 -9.54 23.72
CA ASP A 230 -12.49 -10.43 24.13
C ASP A 230 -12.20 -11.91 23.78
N VAL A 231 -11.65 -12.18 22.58
CA VAL A 231 -11.26 -13.54 22.19
C VAL A 231 -10.09 -14.02 23.06
N SER A 232 -9.14 -13.13 23.30
CA SER A 232 -7.94 -13.40 24.11
C SER A 232 -8.26 -13.63 25.59
N HIS A 233 -9.22 -12.89 26.13
CA HIS A 233 -9.73 -13.09 27.48
C HIS A 233 -10.49 -14.43 27.57
N ARG A 234 -11.36 -14.73 26.60
CA ARG A 234 -12.04 -16.05 26.53
C ARG A 234 -11.05 -17.20 26.48
N ALA A 235 -9.95 -17.06 25.76
CA ALA A 235 -8.93 -18.08 25.65
C ALA A 235 -8.25 -18.46 26.98
N LEU A 236 -8.21 -17.54 27.97
CA LEU A 236 -7.65 -17.80 29.29
C LEU A 236 -8.70 -18.12 30.36
N THR A 237 -9.92 -17.59 30.22
CA THR A 237 -10.96 -17.71 31.25
C THR A 237 -11.96 -18.82 30.99
N THR A 238 -11.99 -19.37 29.77
CA THR A 238 -12.92 -20.44 29.39
C THR A 238 -12.19 -21.62 28.78
N LYS A 239 -12.71 -22.84 29.00
CA LYS A 239 -12.18 -24.03 28.34
C LYS A 239 -12.59 -24.04 26.87
N ILE A 240 -11.66 -23.66 25.98
CA ILE A 240 -11.86 -23.75 24.53
C ILE A 240 -11.92 -25.23 24.13
N LYS A 241 -13.04 -25.62 23.52
CA LYS A 241 -13.20 -26.97 22.96
C LYS A 241 -12.13 -27.23 21.92
N LYS A 242 -11.57 -28.44 21.96
CA LYS A 242 -10.46 -28.88 21.10
C LYS A 242 -10.76 -28.60 19.63
N GLU A 243 -11.93 -28.98 19.14
CA GLU A 243 -12.38 -28.82 17.76
C GLU A 243 -12.54 -27.36 17.30
N ASN A 244 -12.44 -26.42 18.22
CA ASN A 244 -12.55 -24.98 17.98
C ASN A 244 -11.21 -24.25 18.12
N LEU A 245 -10.06 -24.94 18.17
CA LEU A 245 -8.78 -24.26 18.32
C LEU A 245 -8.34 -23.50 17.06
N VAL A 246 -8.41 -24.14 15.89
CA VAL A 246 -7.91 -23.55 14.64
C VAL A 246 -9.01 -23.52 13.58
N LEU A 247 -9.24 -22.35 13.00
CA LEU A 247 -10.11 -22.17 11.85
C LEU A 247 -9.32 -22.21 10.53
N ILE A 248 -9.81 -22.99 9.58
CA ILE A 248 -9.43 -22.95 8.16
C ILE A 248 -10.66 -22.55 7.34
N ASN A 249 -10.60 -21.42 6.63
CA ASN A 249 -11.70 -20.93 5.79
C ASN A 249 -11.24 -20.23 4.50
N PHE A 250 -10.16 -20.70 3.90
CA PHE A 250 -9.60 -20.13 2.68
C PHE A 250 -9.97 -20.94 1.43
N ASP A 251 -9.95 -20.27 0.28
CA ASP A 251 -10.04 -20.95 -1.01
C ASP A 251 -8.70 -21.63 -1.33
N LYS A 252 -8.76 -22.94 -1.57
CA LYS A 252 -7.61 -23.80 -1.92
C LYS A 252 -6.91 -23.41 -3.24
N GLY A 253 -7.61 -22.73 -4.16
CA GLY A 253 -7.10 -22.32 -5.47
C GLY A 253 -6.46 -20.93 -5.52
N THR A 254 -6.61 -20.13 -4.45
CA THR A 254 -6.10 -18.75 -4.38
C THR A 254 -4.66 -18.68 -3.85
N ASP A 255 -3.79 -19.54 -4.40
CA ASP A 255 -2.36 -19.62 -4.12
C ASP A 255 -1.65 -20.42 -5.22
N LYS A 256 -0.79 -19.75 -5.99
CA LYS A 256 -0.06 -20.36 -7.11
C LYS A 256 1.00 -21.38 -6.69
N SER A 257 1.43 -21.37 -5.42
CA SER A 257 2.43 -22.32 -4.90
C SER A 257 1.83 -23.69 -4.54
N GLY A 258 0.50 -23.79 -4.52
CA GLY A 258 -0.24 -24.99 -4.12
C GLY A 258 -0.20 -25.31 -2.62
N LEU A 259 0.36 -24.43 -1.77
CA LEU A 259 0.38 -24.59 -0.32
C LEU A 259 -1.04 -24.72 0.25
N ARG A 260 -1.97 -23.86 -0.16
CA ARG A 260 -3.37 -23.94 0.30
C ARG A 260 -4.03 -25.27 -0.06
N SER A 261 -3.77 -25.77 -1.27
CA SER A 261 -4.27 -27.07 -1.71
C SER A 261 -3.66 -28.24 -0.93
N ARG A 262 -2.35 -28.18 -0.62
CA ARG A 262 -1.68 -29.18 0.22
C ARG A 262 -2.24 -29.20 1.64
N ILE A 263 -2.39 -28.02 2.27
CA ILE A 263 -3.01 -27.89 3.60
C ILE A 263 -4.42 -28.47 3.60
N TRP A 264 -5.24 -28.10 2.61
CA TRP A 264 -6.62 -28.59 2.54
C TRP A 264 -6.68 -30.12 2.40
N LYS A 265 -5.83 -30.69 1.53
CA LYS A 265 -5.72 -32.15 1.36
C LYS A 265 -5.28 -32.83 2.66
N SER A 266 -4.30 -32.25 3.35
CA SER A 266 -3.72 -32.77 4.59
C SER A 266 -4.69 -32.69 5.76
N MET A 267 -5.35 -31.54 5.97
CA MET A 267 -6.06 -31.22 7.22
C MET A 267 -7.59 -31.22 7.12
N CYS A 268 -8.14 -31.02 5.92
CA CYS A 268 -9.58 -30.78 5.74
C CYS A 268 -10.33 -31.92 5.04
N THR A 269 -9.65 -33.01 4.65
CA THR A 269 -10.29 -34.17 4.04
C THR A 269 -10.74 -35.18 5.10
N SER A 270 -11.83 -35.90 4.82
CA SER A 270 -12.40 -36.90 5.75
C SER A 270 -11.38 -37.96 6.18
N LYS A 271 -10.48 -38.36 5.26
CA LYS A 271 -9.45 -39.37 5.51
C LYS A 271 -8.45 -38.98 6.61
N ASN A 272 -8.12 -37.69 6.74
CA ASN A 272 -7.08 -37.22 7.65
C ASN A 272 -7.62 -36.43 8.85
N ARG A 273 -8.94 -36.21 8.90
CA ARG A 273 -9.59 -35.39 9.94
C ARG A 273 -9.38 -35.93 11.36
N ALA A 274 -9.19 -37.24 11.50
CA ALA A 274 -8.87 -37.87 12.78
C ALA A 274 -7.53 -37.37 13.39
N ASN A 275 -6.56 -37.03 12.54
CA ASN A 275 -5.24 -36.54 12.97
C ASN A 275 -5.23 -35.04 13.30
N TYR A 276 -6.26 -34.32 12.85
CA TYR A 276 -6.39 -32.85 13.00
C TYR A 276 -7.72 -32.48 13.65
N THR A 277 -8.08 -33.21 14.71
CA THR A 277 -9.34 -33.03 15.44
C THR A 277 -9.48 -31.65 16.09
N PHE A 278 -8.39 -30.90 16.22
CA PHE A 278 -8.35 -29.52 16.70
C PHE A 278 -8.64 -28.45 15.62
N ILE A 279 -8.86 -28.88 14.37
CA ILE A 279 -9.09 -28.00 13.22
C ILE A 279 -10.55 -28.04 12.79
N LYS A 280 -11.14 -26.86 12.63
CA LYS A 280 -12.39 -26.67 11.92
C LYS A 280 -12.12 -26.15 10.51
N CYS A 281 -12.49 -26.94 9.50
CA CYS A 281 -12.50 -26.50 8.11
C CYS A 281 -13.90 -26.04 7.68
N ILE A 282 -13.98 -24.85 7.10
CA ILE A 282 -15.20 -24.27 6.52
C ILE A 282 -14.89 -23.94 5.07
N GLY A 283 -15.59 -24.58 4.14
CA GLY A 283 -15.47 -24.27 2.72
C GLY A 283 -15.89 -22.82 2.45
N LYS A 284 -15.11 -22.11 1.65
CA LYS A 284 -15.54 -20.81 1.11
C LYS A 284 -16.25 -21.10 -0.21
N PRO A 285 -17.58 -20.85 -0.33
CA PRO A 285 -18.22 -20.90 -1.64
C PRO A 285 -17.60 -19.80 -2.53
N GLY A 286 -17.64 -20.00 -3.84
CA GLY A 286 -17.10 -19.00 -4.78
C GLY A 286 -17.77 -17.63 -4.62
N GLY A 287 -17.00 -16.55 -4.80
CA GLY A 287 -17.47 -15.17 -4.68
C GLY A 287 -17.21 -14.51 -3.32
N VAL A 288 -17.36 -13.18 -3.27
CA VAL A 288 -17.31 -12.40 -2.03
C VAL A 288 -18.74 -12.31 -1.50
N GLN A 289 -19.03 -13.00 -0.39
CA GLN A 289 -20.34 -12.92 0.27
C GLN A 289 -20.43 -11.65 1.12
N ILE A 290 -20.47 -10.49 0.46
CA ILE A 290 -20.37 -9.16 1.07
C ILE A 290 -21.42 -8.95 2.18
N GLU A 291 -22.66 -9.41 1.96
CA GLU A 291 -23.78 -9.20 2.91
C GLU A 291 -23.68 -10.08 4.18
N GLU A 292 -22.94 -11.20 4.11
CA GLU A 292 -22.79 -12.14 5.23
C GLU A 292 -21.46 -11.95 5.98
N LEU A 293 -20.60 -11.02 5.54
CA LEU A 293 -19.26 -10.82 6.09
C LEU A 293 -19.24 -10.58 7.62
N PRO A 294 -20.09 -9.70 8.21
CA PRO A 294 -20.12 -9.51 9.66
C PRO A 294 -20.45 -10.80 10.42
N LYS A 295 -21.47 -11.55 9.97
CA LYS A 295 -21.85 -12.84 10.58
C LYS A 295 -20.73 -13.88 10.46
N LEU A 296 -20.04 -13.91 9.31
CA LEU A 296 -18.88 -14.76 9.10
C LEU A 296 -17.74 -14.41 10.06
N TYR A 297 -17.48 -13.12 10.28
CA TYR A 297 -16.48 -12.65 11.24
C TYR A 297 -16.84 -12.99 12.68
N GLU A 298 -18.09 -12.78 13.10
CA GLU A 298 -18.54 -13.20 14.45
C GLU A 298 -18.40 -14.70 14.68
N ARG A 299 -18.77 -15.53 13.69
CA ARG A 299 -18.53 -16.97 13.75
C ARG A 299 -17.03 -17.27 13.88
N ASN A 300 -16.18 -16.58 13.11
CA ASN A 300 -14.74 -16.85 13.12
C ASN A 300 -14.09 -16.44 14.45
N ARG A 301 -14.63 -15.46 15.18
CA ARG A 301 -14.15 -15.05 16.52
C ARG A 301 -14.32 -16.13 17.59
N GLN A 302 -15.09 -17.18 17.33
CA GLN A 302 -15.19 -18.34 18.22
C GLN A 302 -13.91 -19.19 18.26
N TYR A 303 -13.00 -18.98 17.30
CA TYR A 303 -11.74 -19.72 17.18
C TYR A 303 -10.58 -18.80 17.61
N PRO A 304 -9.70 -19.22 18.53
CA PRO A 304 -8.58 -18.40 18.96
C PRO A 304 -7.48 -18.30 17.88
N PHE A 305 -7.35 -19.30 17.01
CA PHE A 305 -6.41 -19.27 15.89
C PHE A 305 -7.11 -19.29 14.54
N TRP A 306 -6.54 -18.55 13.58
CA TRP A 306 -6.99 -18.54 12.20
C TRP A 306 -5.82 -18.81 11.25
N LEU A 307 -5.89 -19.91 10.50
CA LEU A 307 -4.83 -20.29 9.57
C LEU A 307 -4.80 -19.32 8.37
N SER A 308 -3.69 -18.61 8.21
CA SER A 308 -3.48 -17.59 7.19
C SER A 308 -2.24 -17.85 6.35
N PRO A 309 -2.24 -18.92 5.52
CA PRO A 309 -1.18 -19.13 4.54
C PRO A 309 -1.23 -18.04 3.47
N ARG A 310 -0.08 -17.83 2.81
CA ARG A 310 0.05 -17.01 1.60
C ARG A 310 -1.11 -17.24 0.63
N GLY A 311 -1.51 -16.16 -0.04
CA GLY A 311 -2.47 -16.22 -1.14
C GLY A 311 -1.75 -16.22 -2.48
N ASN A 312 -2.30 -15.47 -3.44
CA ASN A 312 -1.59 -15.13 -4.67
C ASN A 312 -0.28 -14.38 -4.36
N GLY A 313 -0.35 -13.39 -3.47
CA GLY A 313 0.80 -12.76 -2.81
C GLY A 313 1.20 -13.47 -1.51
N ILE A 314 2.39 -13.12 -0.98
CA ILE A 314 2.86 -13.67 0.30
C ILE A 314 2.20 -13.02 1.51
N ASP A 315 1.74 -11.77 1.41
CA ASP A 315 0.89 -11.14 2.41
C ASP A 315 -0.58 -11.49 2.11
N CYS A 316 -1.38 -11.68 3.16
CA CYS A 316 -2.77 -12.08 3.01
C CYS A 316 -3.69 -11.17 3.82
N HIS A 317 -4.77 -10.70 3.19
CA HIS A 317 -5.82 -9.94 3.86
C HIS A 317 -6.31 -10.63 5.15
N ARG A 318 -6.43 -11.96 5.13
CA ARG A 318 -6.85 -12.77 6.28
C ARG A 318 -5.98 -12.58 7.52
N THR A 319 -4.68 -12.34 7.34
CA THR A 319 -3.78 -12.07 8.47
C THR A 319 -4.22 -10.80 9.19
N TRP A 320 -4.55 -9.76 8.42
CA TRP A 320 -5.02 -8.48 8.95
C TRP A 320 -6.45 -8.56 9.47
N GLU A 321 -7.36 -9.26 8.77
CA GLU A 321 -8.73 -9.56 9.26
C GLU A 321 -8.68 -10.23 10.64
N ALA A 322 -7.85 -11.27 10.80
CA ALA A 322 -7.70 -11.98 12.07
C ALA A 322 -7.21 -11.05 13.19
N LEU A 323 -6.17 -10.25 12.93
CA LEU A 323 -5.66 -9.28 13.89
C LEU A 323 -6.71 -8.24 14.27
N TYR A 324 -7.50 -7.74 13.31
CA TYR A 324 -8.57 -6.81 13.61
C TYR A 324 -9.70 -7.40 14.45
N LEU A 325 -9.90 -8.72 14.39
CA LEU A 325 -10.97 -9.45 15.09
C LEU A 325 -10.51 -10.10 16.41
N ASP A 326 -9.32 -9.74 16.91
CA ASP A 326 -8.66 -10.34 18.08
C ASP A 326 -8.36 -11.85 17.98
N ILE A 327 -8.26 -12.36 16.75
CA ILE A 327 -7.89 -13.76 16.47
C ILE A 327 -6.39 -13.83 16.19
N ILE A 328 -5.70 -14.88 16.65
CA ILE A 328 -4.25 -15.07 16.41
C ILE A 328 -4.06 -15.69 15.03
N PRO A 329 -3.54 -14.97 14.01
CA PRO A 329 -3.25 -15.59 12.73
C PRO A 329 -2.06 -16.54 12.84
N ILE A 330 -2.17 -17.69 12.18
CA ILE A 330 -1.05 -18.63 11.97
C ILE A 330 -0.52 -18.41 10.56
N VAL A 331 0.73 -17.97 10.44
CA VAL A 331 1.39 -17.62 9.16
C VAL A 331 2.68 -18.40 8.97
N TRP A 332 3.13 -18.51 7.72
CA TRP A 332 4.40 -19.14 7.40
C TRP A 332 5.54 -18.14 7.52
N ASN A 333 6.66 -18.59 8.08
CA ASN A 333 7.92 -17.85 8.13
C ASN A 333 8.32 -17.38 6.74
N ASN A 334 8.46 -16.05 6.55
CA ASN A 334 8.91 -15.45 5.30
C ASN A 334 9.47 -14.02 5.53
N SER A 335 9.81 -13.32 4.44
CA SER A 335 10.38 -11.97 4.46
C SER A 335 9.49 -10.90 5.13
N LEU A 336 8.19 -11.15 5.26
CA LEU A 336 7.22 -10.25 5.91
C LEU A 336 7.15 -10.42 7.42
N ASN A 337 7.95 -11.29 8.04
CA ASN A 337 7.99 -11.42 9.50
C ASN A 337 8.19 -10.07 10.20
N VAL A 338 8.94 -9.16 9.58
CA VAL A 338 9.17 -7.79 10.09
C VAL A 338 7.88 -6.96 10.23
N LEU A 339 6.84 -7.24 9.43
CA LEU A 339 5.52 -6.63 9.58
C LEU A 339 4.82 -7.14 10.85
N TYR A 340 5.08 -8.39 11.23
CA TYR A 340 4.44 -9.08 12.35
C TYR A 340 5.22 -8.96 13.66
N GLU A 341 6.42 -8.37 13.63
CA GLU A 341 7.22 -8.14 14.83
C GLU A 341 6.41 -7.37 15.88
N ASN A 342 6.37 -7.88 17.11
CA ASN A 342 5.56 -7.35 18.20
C ASN A 342 4.06 -7.23 17.86
N LEU A 343 3.53 -8.13 17.03
CA LEU A 343 2.09 -8.38 16.89
C LEU A 343 1.77 -9.82 17.34
N PRO A 344 0.53 -10.10 17.77
CA PRO A 344 0.13 -11.44 18.22
C PRO A 344 -0.09 -12.38 17.03
N VAL A 345 1.00 -12.78 16.37
CA VAL A 345 1.02 -13.67 15.21
C VAL A 345 1.81 -14.92 15.54
N LEU A 346 1.26 -16.10 15.22
CA LEU A 346 1.97 -17.37 15.34
C LEU A 346 2.66 -17.69 14.01
N ILE A 347 3.98 -17.55 13.99
CA ILE A 347 4.82 -17.86 12.82
C ILE A 347 5.30 -19.31 12.93
N ILE A 348 5.10 -20.10 11.87
CA ILE A 348 5.52 -21.51 11.75
C ILE A 348 6.38 -21.70 10.49
N ASN A 349 7.22 -22.73 10.45
CA ASN A 349 7.94 -23.13 9.24
C ASN A 349 7.13 -24.14 8.41
N GLY A 350 6.33 -24.99 9.06
CA GLY A 350 5.49 -26.01 8.41
C GLY A 350 4.21 -26.29 9.19
N TYR A 351 3.18 -26.79 8.50
CA TYR A 351 1.91 -27.14 9.15
C TYR A 351 2.02 -28.40 10.02
N GLU A 352 3.11 -29.14 9.88
CA GLU A 352 3.50 -30.31 10.67
C GLU A 352 3.82 -29.95 12.12
N GLU A 353 4.16 -28.68 12.40
CA GLU A 353 4.37 -28.19 13.77
C GLU A 353 3.06 -28.12 14.57
N LEU A 354 1.92 -28.08 13.88
CA LEU A 354 0.61 -27.90 14.50
C LEU A 354 0.14 -29.18 15.16
N ASN A 355 0.04 -29.13 16.49
CA ASN A 355 -0.61 -30.13 17.33
C ASN A 355 -1.26 -29.44 18.53
N GLU A 356 -2.14 -30.14 19.24
CA GLU A 356 -2.90 -29.59 20.39
C GLU A 356 -2.01 -28.98 21.46
N LYS A 357 -0.96 -29.71 21.88
CA LYS A 357 -0.06 -29.27 22.94
C LYS A 357 0.60 -27.95 22.54
N PHE A 358 1.19 -27.89 21.35
CA PHE A 358 1.82 -26.69 20.82
C PHE A 358 0.84 -25.50 20.74
N LEU A 359 -0.38 -25.74 20.26
CA LEU A 359 -1.40 -24.71 20.12
C LEU A 359 -1.87 -24.16 21.48
N TYR A 360 -2.12 -25.02 22.47
CA TYR A 360 -2.49 -24.58 23.82
C TYR A 360 -1.35 -23.81 24.51
N GLU A 361 -0.11 -24.27 24.37
CA GLU A 361 1.06 -23.56 24.89
C GLU A 361 1.18 -22.15 24.29
N LYS A 362 1.08 -22.05 22.95
CA LYS A 362 1.13 -20.76 22.25
C LYS A 362 -0.07 -19.87 22.56
N LEU A 363 -1.26 -20.44 22.71
CA LEU A 363 -2.46 -19.70 23.09
C LEU A 363 -2.29 -19.06 24.47
N ASN A 364 -1.80 -19.82 25.44
CA ASN A 364 -1.54 -19.33 26.79
C ASN A 364 -0.44 -18.26 26.79
N GLU A 365 0.66 -18.48 26.07
CA GLU A 365 1.76 -17.52 25.94
C GLU A 365 1.29 -16.19 25.35
N ILE A 366 0.64 -16.23 24.18
CA ILE A 366 0.19 -15.03 23.46
C ILE A 366 -0.89 -14.31 24.26
N SER A 367 -1.88 -15.04 24.79
CA SER A 367 -2.98 -14.41 25.54
C SER A 367 -2.49 -13.73 26.82
N LYS A 368 -1.52 -14.32 27.54
CA LYS A 368 -0.88 -13.66 28.69
C LYS A 368 -0.16 -12.39 28.30
N LYS A 369 0.54 -12.39 27.16
CA LYS A 369 1.20 -11.17 26.62
C LYS A 369 0.18 -10.10 26.24
N LYS A 370 -0.94 -10.48 25.61
CA LYS A 370 -2.02 -9.57 25.24
C LYS A 370 -2.64 -8.87 26.46
N LEU A 371 -2.92 -9.63 27.53
CA LEU A 371 -3.50 -9.09 28.77
C LEU A 371 -2.48 -8.44 29.71
N SER A 372 -1.19 -8.44 29.35
CA SER A 372 -0.13 -7.87 30.20
C SER A 372 -0.20 -6.35 30.24
N LYS A 373 0.00 -5.77 31.43
CA LYS A 373 0.13 -4.32 31.63
C LYS A 373 1.38 -3.71 30.97
N ASN A 374 2.34 -4.55 30.56
CA ASN A 374 3.61 -4.09 29.98
C ASN A 374 3.49 -3.67 28.50
N ASN A 375 2.29 -3.70 27.90
CA ASN A 375 2.04 -3.32 26.49
C ASN A 375 3.05 -3.93 25.51
N VAL A 376 3.22 -5.26 25.60
CA VAL A 376 4.22 -6.01 24.82
C VAL A 376 3.98 -5.90 23.30
N TYR A 377 2.72 -5.81 22.88
CA TYR A 377 2.34 -5.75 21.47
C TYR A 377 2.17 -4.31 20.97
N GLN A 378 2.76 -4.04 19.79
CA GLN A 378 2.73 -2.76 19.08
C GLN A 378 1.53 -2.68 18.15
N TYR A 379 0.35 -2.65 18.72
CA TYR A 379 -0.88 -2.68 17.95
C TYR A 379 -1.16 -1.41 17.12
N GLU A 380 -0.45 -0.32 17.37
CA GLU A 380 -0.39 0.84 16.48
C GLU A 380 -0.11 0.48 15.01
N LYS A 381 0.59 -0.63 14.74
CA LYS A 381 0.79 -1.16 13.38
C LYS A 381 -0.52 -1.57 12.67
N LEU A 382 -1.63 -1.73 13.41
CA LEU A 382 -2.96 -1.97 12.86
C LEU A 382 -3.68 -0.67 12.47
N ARG A 383 -3.07 0.50 12.68
CA ARG A 383 -3.65 1.79 12.29
C ARG A 383 -2.99 2.32 11.03
N ASN A 384 -3.79 2.81 10.10
CA ASN A 384 -3.31 3.56 8.94
C ASN A 384 -2.40 4.73 9.36
N ALA A 385 -2.77 5.43 10.43
CA ALA A 385 -2.00 6.54 11.00
C ALA A 385 -0.53 6.20 11.26
N TYR A 386 -0.21 5.01 11.76
CA TYR A 386 1.17 4.58 12.01
C TYR A 386 2.00 4.60 10.72
N TRP A 387 1.51 3.93 9.69
CA TRP A 387 2.20 3.81 8.41
C TRP A 387 2.23 5.13 7.64
N ARG A 388 1.15 5.91 7.72
CA ARG A 388 1.09 7.27 7.17
C ARG A 388 2.19 8.15 7.73
N ARG A 389 2.42 8.15 9.05
CA ARG A 389 3.52 8.90 9.67
C ARG A 389 4.88 8.46 9.13
N LEU A 390 5.11 7.15 8.99
CA LEU A 390 6.37 6.63 8.45
C LEU A 390 6.63 7.14 7.02
N ILE A 391 5.63 7.08 6.15
CA ILE A 391 5.74 7.55 4.75
C ILE A 391 5.92 9.07 4.71
N LEU A 392 5.09 9.82 5.45
CA LEU A 392 5.14 11.28 5.49
C LEU A 392 6.49 11.79 6.00
N ASN A 393 7.08 11.13 7.00
CA ASN A 393 8.39 11.47 7.54
C ASN A 393 9.54 11.35 6.52
N LYS A 394 9.38 10.57 5.45
CA LYS A 394 10.36 10.45 4.36
C LYS A 394 10.11 11.44 3.22
N SER A 395 9.00 12.16 3.25
CA SER A 395 8.55 13.02 2.16
C SER A 395 8.68 14.52 2.49
N ARG A 396 8.34 15.37 1.51
CA ARG A 396 8.24 16.82 1.67
C ARG A 396 7.22 17.28 2.73
N HIS A 397 6.37 16.37 3.21
CA HIS A 397 5.31 16.65 4.18
C HIS A 397 5.76 16.51 5.64
N ARG A 398 6.99 16.06 5.91
CA ARG A 398 7.55 15.81 7.27
C ARG A 398 7.30 16.95 8.28
N ASN A 399 7.51 18.20 7.86
CA ASN A 399 7.49 19.37 8.76
C ASN A 399 6.13 20.07 8.85
N LYS A 400 5.07 19.52 8.22
CA LYS A 400 3.74 20.13 8.25
C LYS A 400 3.09 19.88 9.62
N LYS A 401 2.58 20.94 10.25
CA LYS A 401 2.10 20.91 11.65
C LYS A 401 0.66 20.43 11.80
N SER A 402 -0.21 20.65 10.82
CA SER A 402 -1.60 20.18 10.87
C SER A 402 -1.90 19.08 9.84
N LEU A 403 -2.88 18.24 10.18
CA LEU A 403 -3.41 17.19 9.30
C LEU A 403 -3.80 17.74 7.91
N HIS A 404 -4.53 18.86 7.90
CA HIS A 404 -4.94 19.55 6.68
C HIS A 404 -3.76 20.07 5.85
N GLN A 405 -2.62 20.39 6.48
CA GLN A 405 -1.40 20.80 5.78
C GLN A 405 -0.62 19.60 5.20
N ARG A 406 -0.79 18.39 5.76
CA ARG A 406 -0.19 17.12 5.30
C ARG A 406 -0.98 16.46 4.18
N THR A 407 -2.24 16.82 4.00
CA THR A 407 -3.13 16.30 2.95
C THR A 407 -3.25 17.21 1.73
N LYS A 408 -2.54 18.37 1.69
CA LYS A 408 -2.40 19.22 0.49
C LYS A 408 -1.50 18.56 -0.55
N ARG A 409 -2.07 17.56 -1.20
CA ARG A 409 -1.54 16.87 -2.37
C ARG A 409 -1.87 17.71 -3.59
N CYS A 410 -0.91 17.80 -4.50
CA CYS A 410 -1.07 18.39 -5.84
C CYS A 410 -2.04 19.61 -5.91
N TRP A 411 -1.53 20.73 -5.37
CA TRP A 411 -1.93 22.14 -5.54
C TRP A 411 -3.37 22.56 -5.21
N SER A 412 -3.55 23.07 -3.98
CA SER A 412 -4.57 24.08 -3.59
C SER A 412 -5.99 23.92 -4.13
N ALA A 413 -6.55 22.72 -4.14
CA ALA A 413 -7.99 22.53 -4.34
C ALA A 413 -8.75 22.75 -3.01
N LYS A 414 -9.77 23.62 -3.02
CA LYS A 414 -10.81 23.66 -1.97
C LYS A 414 -11.85 22.57 -2.30
N SER A 415 -12.18 21.71 -1.34
CA SER A 415 -13.34 20.82 -1.46
C SER A 415 -14.61 21.65 -1.47
N THR A 416 -15.46 21.42 -2.46
CA THR A 416 -16.83 21.92 -2.52
C THR A 416 -17.78 20.79 -2.14
N VAL A 417 -17.69 20.31 -0.90
CA VAL A 417 -18.72 19.42 -0.31
C VAL A 417 -19.40 20.19 0.80
N ASN A 418 -20.70 20.47 0.62
CA ASN A 418 -21.56 21.09 1.62
C ASN A 418 -22.19 19.98 2.47
N TRP A 419 -21.74 19.86 3.72
CA TRP A 419 -22.05 18.76 4.64
C TRP A 419 -23.36 18.90 5.42
N LYS A 420 -24.19 19.91 5.14
CA LYS A 420 -25.41 20.18 5.92
C LYS A 420 -26.63 19.30 5.60
N GLN A 421 -26.52 18.30 4.72
CA GLN A 421 -27.69 17.53 4.26
C GLN A 421 -27.80 16.06 4.73
N PHE A 422 -26.84 15.54 5.50
CA PHE A 422 -26.79 14.08 5.78
C PHE A 422 -26.85 13.69 7.27
N LEU A 423 -27.43 14.53 8.12
CA LEU A 423 -27.80 14.16 9.51
C LEU A 423 -29.27 13.78 9.67
N SER A 424 -29.96 13.45 8.58
CA SER A 424 -31.33 12.96 8.63
C SER A 424 -31.49 11.81 7.64
N HIS A 425 -31.26 10.58 8.08
CA HIS A 425 -32.10 9.40 7.83
C HIS A 425 -31.55 8.18 8.56
#